data_AF-A0A7M7SSC2-F1
#
_entry.id   AF-A0A7M7SSC2-F1
#
_cell.length_a   1.000
_cell.length_b   1.000
_cell.length_c   1.000
_cell.angle_alpha   90.00
_cell.angle_beta   90.00
_cell.angle_gamma   90.00
#
_symmetry.space_group_name_H-M   'P 1'
#
loop_
_entity.id
_entity.type
_entity.pdbx_description
1 polymer ?
#
loop_
_entity_poly.entity_id
_entity_poly.type
_entity_poly.pdbx_seq_one_letter_code
_entity_poly.pdbx_strand_id
1 'polypeptide(L)'
;MASDVTDVCKKLQGVQLQLSLVLTRNEDVLKHLEEVEKIFLKSGSSADTEHFTKSIRQSRHISSKLEESIQTQCTSIGQAVSELEQRRADAEEQSTGSSTPRKDRRRSSEGDKMSSLEFQLKSQLNHNVLLHKEKAELETRLKEHMETLKESGKQADKLDEDIVETKKQMKSLLDMFEGKAIEAENRIGELREAMERTQEKARQYQAMYEAEKETNYKLEKEHKEAGERTRVKMENGDDEGDGLGPVLVSRSQTSSAKRAKSTPIDPYHIVPQYQCVVEENKVLKAEVDRLLNDNVHLIKKSKQAQRDIETIQNHVATCSGQRDELRRRLKKEQDDKRKLSSSMTRQASDWITQKKMVKDIEHYSKAGKELCTQQ
;
A
#
# COMPACT_ATOMS: atom_id res chain seq x y z
N MET A 1 47.84 -4.72 -28.61
CA MET A 1 48.35 -4.83 -27.23
C MET A 1 48.51 -3.45 -26.59
N ALA A 2 49.54 -2.65 -26.90
CA ALA A 2 49.71 -1.33 -26.27
C ALA A 2 48.58 -0.32 -26.60
N SER A 3 48.07 -0.32 -27.83
CA SER A 3 46.93 0.52 -28.24
C SER A 3 45.65 0.18 -27.48
N ASP A 4 45.36 -1.10 -27.29
CA ASP A 4 44.12 -1.57 -26.67
C ASP A 4 44.07 -1.24 -25.16
N VAL A 5 45.21 -1.37 -24.47
CA VAL A 5 45.33 -0.99 -23.05
C VAL A 5 45.16 0.52 -22.87
N THR A 6 45.70 1.32 -23.81
CA THR A 6 45.57 2.78 -23.78
C THR A 6 44.12 3.23 -23.96
N ASP A 7 43.37 2.57 -24.86
CA ASP A 7 41.95 2.85 -25.07
C ASP A 7 41.09 2.42 -23.88
N VAL A 8 41.43 1.34 -23.20
CA VAL A 8 40.76 0.89 -21.98
C VAL A 8 41.02 1.86 -20.82
N CYS A 9 42.26 2.31 -20.61
CA CYS A 9 42.57 3.32 -19.58
C CYS A 9 41.82 4.63 -19.82
N LYS A 10 41.77 5.14 -21.05
CA LYS A 10 41.02 6.36 -21.39
C LYS A 10 39.53 6.22 -21.11
N LYS A 11 38.93 5.05 -21.42
CA LYS A 11 37.52 4.78 -21.12
C LYS A 11 37.26 4.73 -19.61
N LEU A 12 38.12 4.07 -18.86
CA LEU A 12 38.01 3.98 -17.40
C LEU A 12 38.17 5.35 -16.72
N GLN A 13 39.13 6.16 -17.17
CA GLN A 13 39.28 7.55 -16.73
C GLN A 13 38.03 8.40 -17.05
N GLY A 14 37.43 8.21 -18.23
CA GLY A 14 36.17 8.86 -18.59
C GLY A 14 35.01 8.50 -17.66
N VAL A 15 34.87 7.22 -17.31
CA VAL A 15 33.88 6.75 -16.33
C VAL A 15 34.15 7.31 -14.94
N GLN A 16 35.42 7.33 -14.51
CA GLN A 16 35.83 7.91 -13.22
C GLN A 16 35.47 9.41 -13.14
N LEU A 17 35.66 10.15 -14.23
CA LEU A 17 35.31 11.57 -14.30
C LEU A 17 33.80 11.79 -14.20
N GLN A 18 33.02 10.94 -14.88
CA GLN A 18 31.55 10.98 -14.79
C GLN A 18 31.05 10.66 -13.39
N LEU A 19 31.59 9.63 -12.74
CA LEU A 19 31.23 9.27 -11.37
C LEU A 19 31.62 10.38 -10.38
N SER A 20 32.77 11.02 -10.56
CA SER A 20 33.19 12.18 -9.75
C SER A 20 32.21 13.34 -9.89
N LEU A 21 31.70 13.59 -11.09
CA LEU A 21 30.70 14.63 -11.33
C LEU A 21 29.33 14.29 -10.72
N VAL A 22 28.98 13.00 -10.64
CA VAL A 22 27.79 12.54 -9.91
C VAL A 22 27.96 12.73 -8.41
N LEU A 23 29.15 12.47 -7.85
CA LEU A 23 29.44 12.75 -6.44
C LEU A 23 29.23 14.22 -6.09
N THR A 24 29.80 15.14 -6.87
CA THR A 24 29.63 16.58 -6.64
C THR A 24 28.14 16.99 -6.66
N ARG A 25 27.38 16.47 -7.64
CA ARG A 25 25.93 16.75 -7.71
C ARG A 25 25.15 16.16 -6.54
N ASN A 26 25.54 14.98 -6.05
CA ASN A 26 24.89 14.35 -4.92
C ASN A 26 25.22 15.07 -3.60
N GLU A 27 26.41 15.64 -3.48
CA GLU A 27 26.78 16.53 -2.37
C GLU A 27 25.89 17.78 -2.32
N ASP A 28 25.61 18.40 -3.48
CA ASP A 28 24.68 19.52 -3.58
C ASP A 28 23.25 19.12 -3.17
N VAL A 29 22.79 17.94 -3.59
CA VAL A 29 21.49 17.39 -3.18
C VAL A 29 21.43 17.19 -1.66
N LEU A 30 22.49 16.68 -1.04
CA LEU A 30 22.55 16.53 0.42
C LEU A 30 22.51 17.88 1.15
N LYS A 31 23.20 18.91 0.63
CA LYS A 31 23.13 20.28 1.18
C LYS A 31 21.72 20.84 1.09
N HIS A 32 21.05 20.68 -0.05
CA HIS A 32 19.66 21.13 -0.21
C HIS A 32 18.68 20.37 0.70
N LEU A 33 18.82 19.05 0.83
CA LEU A 33 17.99 18.26 1.75
C LEU A 33 18.18 18.72 3.20
N GLU A 34 19.41 19.05 3.60
CA GLU A 34 19.68 19.58 4.93
C GLU A 34 19.11 21.00 5.16
N GLU A 35 19.18 21.88 4.16
CA GLU A 35 18.54 23.20 4.22
C GLU A 35 17.03 23.09 4.33
N VAL A 36 16.41 22.22 3.54
CA VAL A 36 14.97 21.96 3.58
C VAL A 36 14.57 21.40 4.95
N GLU A 37 15.32 20.44 5.50
CA GLU A 37 15.08 19.93 6.87
C GLU A 37 15.13 21.05 7.92
N LYS A 38 16.12 21.96 7.83
CA LYS A 38 16.24 23.12 8.74
C LYS A 38 15.05 24.08 8.63
N ILE A 39 14.49 24.26 7.43
CA ILE A 39 13.29 25.10 7.21
C ILE A 39 12.06 24.46 7.84
N PHE A 40 11.85 23.16 7.63
CA PHE A 40 10.72 22.43 8.19
C PHE A 40 10.79 22.36 9.73
N LEU A 41 11.97 22.19 10.32
CA LEU A 41 12.18 22.23 11.77
C LEU A 41 11.84 23.59 12.39
N LYS A 42 12.01 24.70 11.66
CA LYS A 42 11.66 26.06 12.12
C LYS A 42 10.17 26.40 11.96
N SER A 43 9.44 25.65 11.14
CA SER A 43 8.07 25.98 10.72
C SER A 43 6.97 25.52 11.70
N GLY A 44 7.34 24.95 12.85
CA GLY A 44 6.41 24.43 13.86
C GLY A 44 5.93 23.00 13.58
N SER A 45 5.51 22.29 14.64
CA SER A 45 5.15 20.87 14.57
C SER A 45 3.69 20.67 14.19
N SER A 46 3.42 20.34 12.93
CA SER A 46 2.17 19.75 12.44
C SER A 46 2.39 18.31 11.95
N ALA A 47 1.33 17.49 11.91
CA ALA A 47 1.40 16.12 11.40
C ALA A 47 1.98 16.04 9.98
N ASP A 48 1.69 17.04 9.14
CA ASP A 48 2.24 17.13 7.79
C ASP A 48 3.75 17.45 7.82
N THR A 49 4.18 18.39 8.66
CA THR A 49 5.62 18.71 8.80
C THR A 49 6.45 17.52 9.31
N GLU A 50 5.86 16.67 10.15
CA GLU A 50 6.52 15.47 10.68
C GLU A 50 6.69 14.40 9.58
N HIS A 51 5.65 14.20 8.75
CA HIS A 51 5.73 13.32 7.59
C HIS A 51 6.77 13.80 6.55
N PHE A 52 6.78 15.10 6.24
CA PHE A 52 7.78 15.68 5.33
C PHE A 52 9.20 15.56 5.90
N THR A 53 9.39 15.84 7.19
CA THR A 53 10.69 15.68 7.86
C THR A 53 11.19 14.23 7.80
N LYS A 54 10.31 13.25 8.02
CA LYS A 54 10.64 11.82 7.90
C LYS A 54 11.04 11.45 6.47
N SER A 55 10.31 11.96 5.47
CA SER A 55 10.61 11.75 4.05
C SER A 55 11.96 12.37 3.65
N ILE A 56 12.26 13.59 4.11
CA ILE A 56 13.54 14.27 3.89
C ILE A 56 14.70 13.46 4.48
N ARG A 57 14.57 12.96 5.72
CA ARG A 57 15.59 12.10 6.36
C ARG A 57 15.81 10.81 5.59
N GLN A 58 14.74 10.19 5.09
CA GLN A 58 14.85 8.98 4.27
C GLN A 58 15.57 9.27 2.95
N SER A 59 15.23 10.38 2.29
CA SER A 59 15.91 10.81 1.07
C SER A 59 17.39 11.10 1.31
N ARG A 60 17.72 11.76 2.43
CA ARG A 60 19.12 12.04 2.84
C ARG A 60 19.90 10.75 3.10
N HIS A 61 19.29 9.77 3.76
CA HIS A 61 19.90 8.46 3.99
C HIS A 61 20.20 7.71 2.69
N ILE A 62 19.27 7.74 1.72
CA ILE A 62 19.45 7.12 0.41
C ILE A 62 20.58 7.83 -0.36
N SER A 63 20.58 9.16 -0.40
CA SER A 63 21.63 9.94 -1.05
C SER A 63 23.00 9.71 -0.42
N SER A 64 23.09 9.59 0.92
CA SER A 64 24.34 9.27 1.61
C SER A 64 24.87 7.88 1.23
N LYS A 65 24.01 6.86 1.18
CA LYS A 65 24.40 5.52 0.73
C LYS A 65 24.85 5.48 -0.73
N LEU A 66 24.20 6.28 -1.58
CA LEU A 66 24.58 6.41 -2.98
C LEU A 66 25.99 7.02 -3.09
N GLU A 67 26.29 8.04 -2.28
CA GLU A 67 27.61 8.68 -2.24
C GLU A 67 28.70 7.69 -1.83
N GLU A 68 28.50 6.93 -0.76
CA GLU A 68 29.45 5.90 -0.29
C GLU A 68 29.72 4.85 -1.37
N SER A 69 28.67 4.39 -2.06
CA SER A 69 28.78 3.41 -3.14
C SER A 69 29.58 3.95 -4.34
N ILE A 70 29.27 5.18 -4.79
CA ILE A 70 29.98 5.81 -5.90
C ILE A 70 31.43 6.09 -5.52
N GLN A 71 31.70 6.54 -4.29
CA GLN A 71 33.06 6.80 -3.80
C GLN A 71 33.91 5.51 -3.79
N THR A 72 33.31 4.40 -3.38
CA THR A 72 33.95 3.08 -3.41
C THR A 72 34.27 2.66 -4.85
N GLN A 73 33.34 2.87 -5.79
CA GLN A 73 33.56 2.57 -7.21
C GLN A 73 34.62 3.47 -7.85
N CYS A 74 34.63 4.77 -7.55
CA CYS A 74 35.68 5.70 -7.99
C CYS A 74 37.07 5.26 -7.52
N THR A 75 37.17 4.83 -6.26
CA THR A 75 38.43 4.34 -5.67
C THR A 75 38.90 3.07 -6.37
N SER A 76 37.99 2.11 -6.58
CA SER A 76 38.29 0.84 -7.27
C SER A 76 38.71 1.05 -8.73
N ILE A 77 38.02 1.93 -9.47
CA ILE A 77 38.39 2.27 -10.85
C ILE A 77 39.76 2.96 -10.88
N GLY A 78 40.02 3.89 -9.95
CA GLY A 78 41.32 4.57 -9.84
C GLY A 78 42.48 3.59 -9.59
N GLN A 79 42.27 2.58 -8.74
CA GLN A 79 43.24 1.50 -8.52
C GLN A 79 43.47 0.68 -9.79
N ALA A 80 42.39 0.29 -10.50
CA ALA A 80 42.50 -0.46 -11.75
C ALA A 80 43.21 0.32 -12.86
N VAL A 81 42.97 1.63 -12.97
CA VAL A 81 43.70 2.50 -13.90
C VAL A 81 45.19 2.55 -13.55
N SER A 82 45.52 2.72 -12.26
CA SER A 82 46.90 2.76 -11.78
C SER A 82 47.64 1.43 -12.05
N GLU A 83 46.97 0.30 -11.85
CA GLU A 83 47.53 -1.03 -12.15
C GLU A 83 47.76 -1.24 -13.66
N LEU A 84 46.84 -0.77 -14.51
CA LEU A 84 46.99 -0.87 -15.96
C LEU A 84 48.10 0.06 -16.49
N GLU A 85 48.25 1.24 -15.90
CA GLU A 85 49.35 2.17 -16.20
C GLU A 85 50.70 1.60 -15.76
N GLN A 86 50.78 0.95 -14.59
CA GLN A 86 51.99 0.27 -14.13
C GLN A 86 52.38 -0.88 -15.05
N ARG A 87 51.42 -1.74 -15.42
CA ARG A 87 51.66 -2.85 -16.38
C ARG A 87 52.13 -2.36 -17.75
N ARG A 88 51.70 -1.15 -18.15
CA ARG A 88 52.19 -0.51 -19.37
C ARG A 88 53.64 -0.06 -19.22
N ALA A 89 53.98 0.62 -18.12
CA ALA A 89 55.35 1.08 -17.85
C ALA A 89 56.33 -0.11 -17.84
N ASP A 90 55.97 -1.20 -17.16
CA ASP A 90 56.77 -2.42 -17.08
C ASP A 90 56.95 -3.09 -18.47
N ALA A 91 55.93 -3.01 -19.33
CA ALA A 91 55.98 -3.55 -20.70
C ALA A 91 56.80 -2.68 -21.67
N GLU A 92 56.83 -1.36 -21.48
CA GLU A 92 57.66 -0.44 -22.27
C GLU A 92 59.15 -0.55 -21.89
N GLU A 93 59.48 -0.81 -20.62
CA GLU A 93 60.86 -1.10 -20.17
C GLU A 93 61.41 -2.43 -20.71
N GLN A 94 60.58 -3.49 -20.78
CA GLN A 94 60.98 -4.78 -21.36
C GLN A 94 61.18 -4.73 -22.88
N SER A 95 60.48 -3.82 -23.58
CA SER A 95 60.58 -3.62 -25.03
C SER A 95 61.83 -2.82 -25.44
N THR A 96 62.31 -1.92 -24.57
CA THR A 96 63.44 -1.02 -24.88
C THR A 96 64.80 -1.52 -24.40
N GLY A 97 64.84 -2.52 -23.51
CA GLY A 97 66.07 -3.08 -22.94
C GLY A 97 66.89 -4.05 -23.82
N SER A 98 66.47 -4.40 -25.05
CA SER A 98 67.08 -5.52 -25.81
C SER A 98 68.11 -5.14 -26.89
N SER A 99 68.64 -3.91 -26.93
CA SER A 99 69.53 -3.47 -28.01
C SER A 99 70.93 -3.07 -27.52
N THR A 100 71.75 -4.05 -27.17
CA THR A 100 73.22 -3.93 -27.33
C THR A 100 73.83 -5.29 -27.75
N PRO A 101 74.48 -5.40 -28.92
CA PRO A 101 75.12 -6.64 -29.35
C PRO A 101 76.57 -6.68 -28.84
N ARG A 102 76.85 -7.51 -27.84
CA ARG A 102 78.21 -7.94 -27.53
C ARG A 102 78.33 -9.46 -27.59
N LYS A 103 78.70 -9.91 -28.80
CA LYS A 103 79.72 -10.92 -29.09
C LYS A 103 80.32 -11.59 -27.84
N ASP A 104 79.85 -12.79 -27.48
CA ASP A 104 80.76 -13.88 -27.14
C ASP A 104 80.08 -15.27 -27.05
N ARG A 105 80.73 -16.21 -27.75
CA ARG A 105 80.99 -17.59 -27.37
C ARG A 105 79.85 -18.46 -26.82
N ARG A 106 79.33 -19.30 -27.73
CA ARG A 106 79.27 -20.77 -27.63
C ARG A 106 79.53 -21.34 -26.20
N ARG A 107 78.50 -21.37 -25.34
CA ARG A 107 78.28 -22.34 -24.23
C ARG A 107 77.03 -21.92 -23.41
N SER A 108 75.81 -22.24 -23.85
CA SER A 108 74.61 -22.15 -22.98
C SER A 108 73.32 -22.82 -23.49
N SER A 109 73.38 -23.84 -24.36
CA SER A 109 72.14 -24.45 -24.90
C SER A 109 71.26 -25.14 -23.83
N GLU A 110 71.81 -25.52 -22.68
CA GLU A 110 71.05 -26.11 -21.57
C GLU A 110 70.61 -25.08 -20.51
N GLY A 111 71.39 -24.03 -20.27
CA GLY A 111 71.06 -22.96 -19.32
C GLY A 111 69.89 -22.08 -19.79
N ASP A 112 69.83 -21.77 -21.08
CA ASP A 112 68.73 -20.99 -21.67
C ASP A 112 67.41 -21.79 -21.70
N LYS A 113 67.49 -23.11 -21.85
CA LYS A 113 66.33 -24.01 -21.74
C LYS A 113 65.87 -24.17 -20.29
N MET A 114 66.79 -24.29 -19.33
CA MET A 114 66.46 -24.31 -17.91
C MET A 114 65.81 -23.00 -17.47
N SER A 115 66.36 -21.85 -17.88
CA SER A 115 65.76 -20.54 -17.59
C SER A 115 64.38 -20.34 -18.22
N SER A 116 64.14 -20.89 -19.41
CA SER A 116 62.83 -20.86 -20.08
C SER A 116 61.80 -21.77 -19.39
N LEU A 117 62.21 -22.95 -18.97
CA LEU A 117 61.38 -23.88 -18.17
C LEU A 117 61.06 -23.29 -16.79
N GLU A 118 62.03 -22.66 -16.15
CA GLU A 118 61.85 -21.99 -14.86
C GLU A 118 60.87 -20.81 -14.98
N PHE A 119 60.95 -20.05 -16.07
CA PHE A 119 60.00 -18.99 -16.38
C PHE A 119 58.58 -19.54 -16.63
N GLN A 120 58.44 -20.64 -17.39
CA GLN A 120 57.15 -21.30 -17.58
C GLN A 120 56.56 -21.84 -16.28
N LEU A 121 57.38 -22.44 -15.41
CA LEU A 121 56.93 -22.91 -14.10
C LEU A 121 56.50 -21.76 -13.20
N LYS A 122 57.27 -20.66 -13.15
CA LYS A 122 56.90 -19.44 -12.40
C LYS A 122 55.61 -18.83 -12.94
N SER A 123 55.43 -18.80 -14.26
CA SER A 123 54.20 -18.31 -14.89
C SER A 123 52.99 -19.19 -14.56
N GLN A 124 53.12 -20.52 -14.63
CA GLN A 124 52.07 -21.45 -14.21
C GLN A 124 51.75 -21.36 -12.72
N LEU A 125 52.76 -21.16 -11.88
CA LEU A 125 52.58 -20.97 -10.44
C LEU A 125 51.80 -19.67 -10.18
N ASN A 126 52.19 -18.55 -10.79
CA ASN A 126 51.47 -17.29 -10.67
C ASN A 126 50.03 -17.38 -11.18
N HIS A 127 49.81 -18.10 -12.30
CA HIS A 127 48.46 -18.35 -12.80
C HIS A 127 47.63 -19.18 -11.81
N ASN A 128 48.20 -20.22 -11.20
CA ASN A 128 47.53 -20.98 -10.15
C ASN A 128 47.22 -20.12 -8.92
N VAL A 129 48.15 -19.28 -8.48
CA VAL A 129 47.94 -18.36 -7.36
C VAL A 129 46.79 -17.40 -7.65
N LEU A 130 46.72 -16.84 -8.87
CA LEU A 130 45.62 -15.99 -9.30
C LEU A 130 44.28 -16.74 -9.30
N LEU A 131 44.23 -17.95 -9.87
CA LEU A 131 43.02 -18.78 -9.86
C LEU A 131 42.57 -19.13 -8.44
N HIS A 132 43.50 -19.43 -7.54
CA HIS A 132 43.18 -19.67 -6.13
C HIS A 132 42.64 -18.42 -5.43
N LYS A 133 43.17 -17.24 -5.75
CA LYS A 133 42.68 -15.96 -5.23
C LYS A 133 41.27 -15.67 -5.73
N GLU A 134 41.03 -15.76 -7.04
CA GLU A 134 39.71 -15.58 -7.63
C GLU A 134 38.69 -16.58 -7.07
N LYS A 135 39.10 -17.84 -6.89
CA LYS A 135 38.25 -18.86 -6.26
C LYS A 135 37.88 -18.47 -4.83
N ALA A 136 38.82 -17.99 -4.02
CA ALA A 136 38.54 -17.54 -2.65
C ALA A 136 37.61 -16.32 -2.61
N GLU A 137 37.76 -15.38 -3.55
CA GLU A 137 36.87 -14.22 -3.70
C GLU A 137 35.44 -14.65 -4.13
N LEU A 138 35.31 -15.65 -4.99
CA LEU A 138 34.01 -16.20 -5.36
C LEU A 138 33.37 -16.98 -4.21
N GLU A 139 34.14 -17.75 -3.44
CA GLU A 139 33.64 -18.47 -2.26
C GLU A 139 33.17 -17.53 -1.16
N THR A 140 33.85 -16.39 -0.97
CA THR A 140 33.43 -15.36 0.00
C THR A 140 32.14 -14.65 -0.45
N ARG A 141 32.05 -14.21 -1.72
CA ARG A 141 30.80 -13.66 -2.27
C ARG A 141 29.63 -14.64 -2.20
N LEU A 142 29.88 -15.93 -2.46
CA LEU A 142 28.84 -16.94 -2.35
C LEU A 142 28.31 -17.05 -0.91
N LYS A 143 29.20 -17.02 0.09
CA LYS A 143 28.80 -17.01 1.51
C LYS A 143 27.95 -15.78 1.85
N GLU A 144 28.36 -14.59 1.42
CA GLU A 144 27.61 -13.35 1.63
C GLU A 144 26.21 -13.42 1.00
N HIS A 145 26.10 -13.96 -0.23
CA HIS A 145 24.80 -14.19 -0.86
C HIS A 145 23.94 -15.22 -0.14
N MET A 146 24.52 -16.30 0.38
CA MET A 146 23.80 -17.27 1.19
C MET A 146 23.29 -16.67 2.50
N GLU A 147 24.06 -15.79 3.12
CA GLU A 147 23.67 -15.10 4.35
C GLU A 147 22.55 -14.09 4.10
N THR A 148 22.66 -13.30 3.02
CA THR A 148 21.60 -12.38 2.57
C THR A 148 20.31 -13.13 2.24
N LEU A 149 20.42 -14.30 1.59
CA LEU A 149 19.27 -15.13 1.28
C LEU A 149 18.59 -15.68 2.55
N LYS A 150 19.39 -16.05 3.56
CA LYS A 150 18.88 -16.52 4.85
C LYS A 150 18.16 -15.41 5.61
N GLU A 151 18.68 -14.19 5.58
CA GLU A 151 18.03 -13.01 6.18
C GLU A 151 16.73 -12.66 5.45
N SER A 152 16.75 -12.67 4.12
CA SER A 152 15.54 -12.49 3.30
C SER A 152 14.48 -13.56 3.59
N GLY A 153 14.89 -14.82 3.77
CA GLY A 153 14.00 -15.91 4.19
C GLY A 153 13.33 -15.64 5.53
N LYS A 154 14.10 -15.23 6.55
CA LYS A 154 13.53 -14.84 7.86
C LYS A 154 12.55 -13.66 7.74
N GLN A 155 12.84 -12.72 6.85
CA GLN A 155 11.97 -11.56 6.63
C GLN A 155 10.67 -11.97 5.91
N ALA A 156 10.73 -12.92 4.99
CA ALA A 156 9.55 -13.50 4.35
C ALA A 156 8.69 -14.27 5.36
N ASP A 157 9.29 -15.10 6.21
CA ASP A 157 8.57 -15.84 7.27
C ASP A 157 7.83 -14.88 8.21
N LYS A 158 8.49 -13.78 8.61
CA LYS A 158 7.88 -12.75 9.46
C LYS A 158 6.70 -12.04 8.77
N LEU A 159 6.83 -11.74 7.48
CA LEU A 159 5.73 -11.13 6.72
C LEU A 159 4.54 -12.08 6.58
N ASP A 160 4.79 -13.39 6.43
CA ASP A 160 3.72 -14.39 6.41
C ASP A 160 3.00 -14.49 7.76
N GLU A 161 3.74 -14.43 8.88
CA GLU A 161 3.15 -14.33 10.23
C GLU A 161 2.28 -13.07 10.38
N ASP A 162 2.77 -11.90 9.95
CA ASP A 162 2.04 -10.62 9.99
C ASP A 162 0.75 -10.69 9.14
N ILE A 163 0.80 -11.34 7.97
CA ILE A 163 -0.38 -11.56 7.10
C ILE A 163 -1.42 -12.42 7.83
N VAL A 164 -1.00 -13.51 8.48
CA VAL A 164 -1.90 -14.40 9.21
C VAL A 164 -2.58 -13.65 10.37
N GLU A 165 -1.82 -12.88 11.14
CA GLU A 165 -2.36 -12.10 12.25
C GLU A 165 -3.30 -10.99 11.76
N THR A 166 -2.95 -10.30 10.67
CA THR A 166 -3.82 -9.28 10.07
C THR A 166 -5.13 -9.88 9.57
N LYS A 167 -5.10 -11.06 8.93
CA LYS A 167 -6.31 -11.78 8.52
C LYS A 167 -7.19 -12.15 9.72
N LYS A 168 -6.58 -12.58 10.82
CA LYS A 168 -7.30 -12.92 12.06
C LYS A 168 -7.96 -11.68 12.67
N GLN A 169 -7.27 -10.55 12.73
CA GLN A 169 -7.82 -9.28 13.21
C GLN A 169 -8.96 -8.80 12.32
N MET A 170 -8.81 -8.88 10.99
CA MET A 170 -9.85 -8.50 10.04
C MET A 170 -11.09 -9.38 10.20
N LYS A 171 -10.93 -10.69 10.40
CA LYS A 171 -12.05 -11.59 10.67
C LYS A 171 -12.80 -11.19 11.95
N SER A 172 -12.07 -10.92 13.05
CA SER A 172 -12.69 -10.46 14.29
C SER A 172 -13.46 -9.14 14.12
N LEU A 173 -12.97 -8.24 13.26
CA LEU A 173 -13.65 -6.98 12.97
C LEU A 173 -14.93 -7.20 12.16
N LEU A 174 -14.90 -8.11 11.18
CA LEU A 174 -16.09 -8.51 10.42
C LEU A 174 -17.14 -9.15 11.32
N ASP A 175 -16.74 -10.07 12.20
CA ASP A 175 -17.65 -10.71 13.16
C ASP A 175 -18.32 -9.67 14.08
N MET A 176 -17.58 -8.64 14.51
CA MET A 176 -18.16 -7.51 15.27
C MET A 176 -19.15 -6.66 14.46
N PHE A 177 -18.86 -6.40 13.19
CA PHE A 177 -19.78 -5.65 12.32
C PHE A 177 -21.04 -6.44 12.02
N GLU A 178 -20.91 -7.75 11.79
CA GLU A 178 -22.04 -8.65 11.60
C GLU A 178 -22.92 -8.70 12.86
N GLY A 179 -22.32 -8.81 14.05
CA GLY A 179 -23.05 -8.71 15.32
C GLY A 179 -23.83 -7.39 15.47
N LYS A 180 -23.19 -6.25 15.18
CA LYS A 180 -23.86 -4.93 15.22
C LYS A 180 -24.97 -4.80 14.18
N ALA A 181 -24.81 -5.39 13.00
CA ALA A 181 -25.85 -5.39 11.97
C ALA A 181 -27.07 -6.17 12.44
N ILE A 182 -26.87 -7.36 13.02
CA ILE A 182 -27.94 -8.19 13.59
C ILE A 182 -28.65 -7.45 14.73
N GLU A 183 -27.91 -6.81 15.64
CA GLU A 183 -28.50 -6.01 16.72
C GLU A 183 -29.36 -4.84 16.19
N ALA A 184 -28.87 -4.15 15.16
CA ALA A 184 -29.60 -3.06 14.52
C ALA A 184 -30.88 -3.56 13.82
N GLU A 185 -30.81 -4.70 13.13
CA GLU A 185 -31.98 -5.35 12.50
C GLU A 185 -33.02 -5.74 13.55
N ASN A 186 -32.60 -6.37 14.64
CA ASN A 186 -33.49 -6.70 15.77
C ASN A 186 -34.16 -5.45 16.32
N ARG A 187 -33.40 -4.36 16.50
CA ARG A 187 -33.94 -3.09 17.00
C ARG A 187 -34.96 -2.47 16.05
N ILE A 188 -34.71 -2.55 14.74
CA ILE A 188 -35.68 -2.12 13.72
C ILE A 188 -36.95 -2.98 13.80
N GLY A 189 -36.81 -4.29 13.98
CA GLY A 189 -37.94 -5.21 14.20
C GLY A 189 -38.82 -4.78 15.38
N GLU A 190 -38.22 -4.56 16.54
CA GLU A 190 -38.94 -4.08 17.74
C GLU A 190 -39.65 -2.75 17.50
N LEU A 191 -39.00 -1.80 16.83
CA LEU A 191 -39.59 -0.50 16.52
C LEU A 191 -40.75 -0.61 15.52
N ARG A 192 -40.67 -1.52 14.55
CA ARG A 192 -41.78 -1.81 13.62
C ARG A 192 -42.97 -2.40 14.35
N GLU A 193 -42.76 -3.38 15.22
CA GLU A 193 -43.85 -3.96 16.02
C GLU A 193 -44.49 -2.93 16.96
N ALA A 194 -43.70 -2.06 17.57
CA ALA A 194 -44.20 -0.98 18.42
C ALA A 194 -45.03 0.04 17.61
N MET A 195 -44.57 0.37 16.39
CA MET A 195 -45.29 1.24 15.47
C MET A 195 -46.62 0.61 15.05
N GLU A 196 -46.64 -0.68 14.70
CA GLU A 196 -47.85 -1.41 14.33
C GLU A 196 -48.86 -1.43 15.48
N ARG A 197 -48.42 -1.75 16.70
CA ARG A 197 -49.27 -1.68 17.91
C ARG A 197 -49.85 -0.28 18.15
N THR A 198 -49.08 0.76 17.85
CA THR A 198 -49.52 2.15 18.02
C THR A 198 -50.53 2.55 16.95
N GLN A 199 -50.29 2.17 15.69
CA GLN A 199 -51.24 2.36 14.59
C GLN A 199 -52.56 1.65 14.85
N GLU A 200 -52.53 0.42 15.38
CA GLU A 200 -53.73 -0.32 15.68
C GLU A 200 -54.56 0.34 16.78
N LYS A 201 -53.92 0.81 17.86
CA LYS A 201 -54.61 1.62 18.88
C LYS A 201 -55.20 2.90 18.29
N ALA A 202 -54.49 3.58 17.40
CA ALA A 202 -55.00 4.78 16.73
C ALA A 202 -56.26 4.48 15.91
N ARG A 203 -56.28 3.36 15.16
CA ARG A 203 -57.50 2.91 14.44
C ARG A 203 -58.65 2.62 15.39
N GLN A 204 -58.39 1.96 16.51
CA GLN A 204 -59.42 1.67 17.52
C GLN A 204 -60.02 2.96 18.11
N TYR A 205 -59.19 3.94 18.45
CA TYR A 205 -59.68 5.24 18.93
C TYR A 205 -60.48 5.98 17.86
N GLN A 206 -60.04 5.94 16.60
CA GLN A 206 -60.78 6.54 15.50
C GLN A 206 -62.14 5.87 15.30
N ALA A 207 -62.22 4.54 15.35
CA ALA A 207 -63.47 3.80 15.26
C ALA A 207 -64.43 4.14 16.42
N MET A 208 -63.91 4.24 17.65
CA MET A 208 -64.70 4.66 18.81
C MET A 208 -65.25 6.08 18.66
N TYR A 209 -64.42 7.01 18.16
CA TYR A 209 -64.83 8.39 17.89
C TYR A 209 -65.91 8.47 16.81
N GLU A 210 -65.76 7.72 15.72
CA GLU A 210 -66.76 7.65 14.65
C GLU A 210 -68.09 7.05 15.13
N ALA A 211 -68.03 6.01 15.97
CA ALA A 211 -69.21 5.42 16.59
C ALA A 211 -69.95 6.41 17.52
N GLU A 212 -69.21 7.14 18.36
CA GLU A 212 -69.78 8.17 19.24
C GLU A 212 -70.36 9.36 18.44
N LYS A 213 -69.72 9.72 17.33
CA LYS A 213 -70.25 10.73 16.42
C LYS A 213 -71.59 10.28 15.80
N GLU A 214 -71.69 9.01 15.42
CA GLU A 214 -72.92 8.47 14.83
C GLU A 214 -74.06 8.34 15.84
N THR A 215 -73.77 7.93 17.09
CA THR A 215 -74.78 7.89 18.16
C THR A 215 -75.28 9.29 18.49
N ASN A 216 -74.39 10.29 18.59
CA ASN A 216 -74.77 11.68 18.78
C ASN A 216 -75.63 12.23 17.63
N TYR A 217 -75.31 11.88 16.38
CA TYR A 217 -76.13 12.26 15.23
C TYR A 217 -77.54 11.65 15.28
N LYS A 218 -77.67 10.39 15.70
CA LYS A 218 -78.97 9.72 15.89
C LYS A 218 -79.79 10.38 17.01
N LEU A 219 -79.17 10.66 18.15
CA LEU A 219 -79.81 11.38 19.26
C LEU A 219 -80.25 12.80 18.84
N GLU A 220 -79.43 13.53 18.09
CA GLU A 220 -79.80 14.86 17.61
C GLU A 220 -80.98 14.82 16.63
N LYS A 221 -81.06 13.77 15.79
CA LYS A 221 -82.20 13.53 14.90
C LYS A 221 -83.47 13.20 15.69
N GLU A 222 -83.39 12.31 16.68
CA GLU A 222 -84.51 11.97 17.56
C GLU A 222 -85.01 13.20 18.36
N HIS A 223 -84.10 14.06 18.85
CA HIS A 223 -84.48 15.30 19.51
C HIS A 223 -85.17 16.31 18.58
N LYS A 224 -84.76 16.39 17.31
CA LYS A 224 -85.45 17.22 16.29
C LYS A 224 -86.85 16.68 15.98
N GLU A 225 -86.99 15.36 15.80
CA GLU A 225 -88.28 14.71 15.55
C GLU A 225 -89.23 14.77 16.77
N ALA A 226 -88.70 14.70 18.00
CA ALA A 226 -89.46 14.91 19.22
C ALA A 226 -89.89 16.39 19.40
N GLY A 227 -89.05 17.34 19.00
CA GLY A 227 -89.39 18.77 18.94
C GLY A 227 -90.51 19.07 17.94
N GLU A 228 -90.52 18.41 16.78
CA GLU A 228 -91.60 18.52 15.79
C GLU A 228 -92.92 17.91 16.29
N ARG A 229 -92.89 16.76 16.98
CA ARG A 229 -94.10 16.19 17.62
C ARG A 229 -94.66 17.07 18.74
N THR A 230 -93.82 17.83 19.43
CA THR A 230 -94.25 18.74 20.49
C THR A 230 -94.81 20.05 19.92
N ARG A 231 -94.28 20.52 18.78
CA ARG A 231 -94.79 21.71 18.07
C ARG A 231 -96.15 21.48 17.41
N VAL A 232 -96.42 20.28 16.89
CA VAL A 232 -97.74 19.92 16.33
C VAL A 232 -98.82 19.77 17.42
N LYS A 233 -98.44 19.57 18.69
CA LYS A 233 -99.37 19.45 19.82
C LYS A 233 -99.77 20.78 20.47
N MET A 234 -99.16 21.89 20.09
CA MET A 234 -99.45 23.24 20.65
C MET A 234 -100.20 24.17 19.68
N GLU A 235 -100.81 23.64 18.61
CA GLU A 235 -101.62 24.44 17.67
C GLU A 235 -103.14 24.22 17.85
N ASN A 236 -103.58 23.57 18.94
CA ASN A 236 -105.00 23.55 19.33
C ASN A 236 -105.13 23.49 20.85
N GLY A 237 -105.68 24.54 21.45
CA GLY A 237 -106.13 24.52 22.84
C GLY A 237 -105.91 25.83 23.58
N ASP A 238 -106.99 26.62 23.63
CA ASP A 238 -107.13 27.87 24.36
C ASP A 238 -107.13 27.71 25.89
N ASP A 239 -106.78 28.83 26.55
CA ASP A 239 -107.38 29.43 27.76
C ASP A 239 -107.09 28.90 29.19
N GLU A 240 -106.49 29.83 29.97
CA GLU A 240 -106.71 30.24 31.37
C GLU A 240 -106.76 29.21 32.53
N GLY A 241 -106.02 29.52 33.63
CA GLY A 241 -106.27 28.89 34.93
C GLY A 241 -105.12 28.87 35.94
N ASP A 242 -105.20 29.77 36.91
CA ASP A 242 -104.34 30.04 38.07
C ASP A 242 -104.29 28.91 39.15
N GLY A 243 -103.25 28.90 40.00
CA GLY A 243 -103.32 28.31 41.36
C GLY A 243 -102.33 27.21 41.79
N LEU A 244 -101.26 27.64 42.48
CA LEU A 244 -100.64 27.08 43.71
C LEU A 244 -100.19 25.58 43.77
N GLY A 245 -98.87 25.36 43.92
CA GLY A 245 -98.23 24.04 44.04
C GLY A 245 -98.30 23.36 45.42
N PRO A 246 -97.55 22.25 45.59
CA PRO A 246 -96.63 22.21 46.73
C PRO A 246 -95.24 21.66 46.39
N VAL A 247 -94.28 22.17 47.17
CA VAL A 247 -92.85 21.92 47.15
C VAL A 247 -92.51 20.48 47.55
N LEU A 248 -91.71 19.78 46.75
CA LEU A 248 -90.79 18.75 47.23
C LEU A 248 -89.40 18.92 46.65
N VAL A 249 -88.47 19.02 47.59
CA VAL A 249 -87.07 19.39 47.49
C VAL A 249 -86.24 18.28 46.85
N SER A 250 -85.45 18.63 45.83
CA SER A 250 -84.13 18.05 45.57
C SER A 250 -83.26 19.01 44.75
N ARG A 251 -82.60 19.91 45.48
CA ARG A 251 -81.16 20.18 45.37
C ARG A 251 -80.57 20.23 43.93
N SER A 252 -80.61 21.40 43.29
CA SER A 252 -79.42 22.22 42.99
C SER A 252 -79.71 23.27 41.90
N GLN A 253 -79.54 24.53 42.30
CA GLN A 253 -78.85 25.60 41.57
C GLN A 253 -79.23 25.90 40.11
N THR A 254 -79.93 27.04 39.98
CA THR A 254 -79.62 28.15 39.07
C THR A 254 -79.25 27.81 37.62
N SER A 255 -80.21 28.10 36.74
CA SER A 255 -80.01 28.80 35.47
C SER A 255 -78.59 29.34 35.23
N SER A 256 -77.87 28.71 34.31
CA SER A 256 -76.94 29.43 33.43
C SER A 256 -76.65 28.60 32.17
N ALA A 257 -76.76 29.29 31.03
CA ALA A 257 -76.64 28.78 29.68
C ALA A 257 -75.49 27.78 29.46
N LYS A 258 -75.77 26.67 28.77
CA LYS A 258 -74.74 25.89 28.09
C LYS A 258 -75.18 25.56 26.66
N ARG A 259 -75.07 26.57 25.80
CA ARG A 259 -74.68 26.42 24.39
C ARG A 259 -73.67 25.28 24.33
N ALA A 260 -73.85 24.27 23.48
CA ALA A 260 -72.80 23.28 23.25
C ALA A 260 -71.53 24.07 22.96
N LYS A 261 -70.62 24.04 23.93
CA LYS A 261 -69.34 24.70 23.79
C LYS A 261 -68.69 23.91 22.67
N SER A 262 -68.57 24.49 21.46
CA SER A 262 -67.24 24.47 20.88
C SER A 262 -66.38 24.88 22.06
N THR A 263 -65.65 23.95 22.68
CA THR A 263 -64.73 24.32 23.75
C THR A 263 -64.03 25.53 23.18
N PRO A 264 -64.26 26.75 23.70
CA PRO A 264 -63.47 27.87 23.25
C PRO A 264 -62.09 27.34 23.52
N ILE A 265 -61.32 27.01 22.48
CA ILE A 265 -59.95 26.60 22.71
C ILE A 265 -59.43 27.84 23.40
N ASP A 266 -59.21 27.71 24.70
CA ASP A 266 -58.91 28.86 25.54
C ASP A 266 -57.74 29.53 24.83
N PRO A 267 -57.78 30.84 24.52
CA PRO A 267 -56.61 31.51 23.98
C PRO A 267 -55.35 31.17 24.80
N TYR A 268 -55.50 30.92 26.11
CA TYR A 268 -54.46 30.44 27.00
C TYR A 268 -54.07 28.95 26.87
N HIS A 269 -54.83 28.11 26.17
CA HIS A 269 -54.50 26.72 25.77
C HIS A 269 -54.00 26.60 24.31
N ILE A 270 -54.43 27.49 23.40
CA ILE A 270 -53.87 27.62 22.04
C ILE A 270 -52.40 28.03 22.12
N VAL A 271 -52.10 29.01 22.97
CA VAL A 271 -50.74 29.58 23.12
C VAL A 271 -49.72 28.51 23.51
N PRO A 272 -49.93 27.67 24.56
CA PRO A 272 -49.03 26.56 24.90
C PRO A 272 -48.84 25.53 23.80
N GLN A 273 -49.90 25.12 23.09
CA GLN A 273 -49.78 24.16 21.97
C GLN A 273 -48.99 24.75 20.80
N TYR A 274 -49.26 26.01 20.43
CA TYR A 274 -48.44 26.72 19.45
C TYR A 274 -46.99 26.83 19.91
N GLN A 275 -46.75 27.08 21.19
CA GLN A 275 -45.41 27.16 21.75
C GLN A 275 -44.68 25.82 21.69
N CYS A 276 -45.35 24.71 22.02
CA CYS A 276 -44.81 23.36 21.86
C CYS A 276 -44.46 23.06 20.40
N VAL A 277 -45.33 23.38 19.45
CA VAL A 277 -45.07 23.18 18.01
C VAL A 277 -43.94 24.07 17.51
N VAL A 278 -43.84 25.31 17.99
CA VAL A 278 -42.72 26.22 17.65
C VAL A 278 -41.39 25.66 18.16
N GLU A 279 -41.35 25.09 19.38
CA GLU A 279 -40.11 24.51 19.90
C GLU A 279 -39.75 23.19 19.22
N GLU A 280 -40.74 22.36 18.87
CA GLU A 280 -40.51 21.19 18.03
C GLU A 280 -39.98 21.60 16.65
N ASN A 281 -40.51 22.67 16.05
CA ASN A 281 -40.00 23.21 14.79
C ASN A 281 -38.55 23.71 14.91
N LYS A 282 -38.17 24.33 16.04
CA LYS A 282 -36.78 24.74 16.28
C LYS A 282 -35.85 23.53 16.39
N VAL A 283 -36.27 22.49 17.12
CA VAL A 283 -35.49 21.24 17.25
C VAL A 283 -35.33 20.56 15.90
N LEU A 284 -36.41 20.45 15.12
CA LEU A 284 -36.37 19.87 13.78
C LEU A 284 -35.46 20.66 12.83
N LYS A 285 -35.50 21.99 12.87
CA LYS A 285 -34.57 22.83 12.09
C LYS A 285 -33.11 22.61 12.48
N ALA A 286 -32.83 22.55 13.78
CA ALA A 286 -31.48 22.26 14.27
C ALA A 286 -30.99 20.87 13.82
N GLU A 287 -31.88 19.87 13.81
CA GLU A 287 -31.54 18.54 13.33
C GLU A 287 -31.32 18.50 11.81
N VAL A 288 -32.11 19.24 11.03
CA VAL A 288 -31.89 19.39 9.59
C VAL A 288 -30.52 20.04 9.32
N ASP A 289 -30.17 21.11 10.04
CA ASP A 289 -28.87 21.76 9.90
C ASP A 289 -27.71 20.84 10.31
N ARG A 290 -27.89 20.03 11.37
CA ARG A 290 -26.93 19.02 11.80
C ARG A 290 -26.73 17.96 10.72
N LEU A 291 -27.82 17.41 10.17
CA LEU A 291 -27.78 16.40 9.12
C LEU A 291 -27.17 16.94 7.82
N LEU A 292 -27.46 18.20 7.46
CA LEU A 292 -26.82 18.86 6.32
C LEU A 292 -25.31 18.96 6.50
N ASN A 293 -24.84 19.38 7.67
CA ASN A 293 -23.42 19.46 7.99
C ASN A 293 -22.74 18.07 7.95
N ASP A 294 -23.36 17.06 8.55
CA ASP A 294 -22.88 15.68 8.50
C ASP A 294 -22.78 15.18 7.06
N ASN A 295 -23.79 15.47 6.22
CA ASN A 295 -23.79 15.09 4.82
C ASN A 295 -22.66 15.76 4.04
N VAL A 296 -22.40 17.05 4.28
CA VAL A 296 -21.24 17.76 3.70
C VAL A 296 -19.92 17.10 4.12
N HIS A 297 -19.77 16.72 5.39
CA HIS A 297 -18.58 16.02 5.86
C HIS A 297 -18.42 14.62 5.24
N LEU A 298 -19.52 13.86 5.12
CA LEU A 298 -19.53 12.55 4.48
C LEU A 298 -19.19 12.64 3.00
N ILE A 299 -19.72 13.62 2.27
CA ILE A 299 -19.36 13.89 0.87
C ILE A 299 -17.87 14.21 0.74
N LYS A 300 -17.31 15.03 1.63
CA LYS A 300 -15.86 15.33 1.62
C LYS A 300 -15.03 14.06 1.85
N LYS A 301 -15.39 13.24 2.84
CA LYS A 301 -14.71 11.96 3.11
C LYS A 301 -14.83 10.98 1.94
N SER A 302 -16.01 10.87 1.33
CA SER A 302 -16.24 10.03 0.15
C SER A 302 -15.38 10.47 -1.04
N LYS A 303 -15.31 11.77 -1.32
CA LYS A 303 -14.43 12.32 -2.37
C LYS A 303 -12.96 12.05 -2.09
N GLN A 304 -12.52 12.12 -0.82
CA GLN A 304 -11.15 11.78 -0.46
C GLN A 304 -10.87 10.30 -0.67
N ALA A 305 -11.73 9.41 -0.17
CA ALA A 305 -11.60 7.98 -0.38
C ALA A 305 -11.56 7.60 -1.86
N GLN A 306 -12.33 8.28 -2.72
CA GLN A 306 -12.29 8.07 -4.16
C GLN A 306 -10.91 8.39 -4.77
N ARG A 307 -10.27 9.50 -4.36
CA ARG A 307 -8.90 9.84 -4.80
C ARG A 307 -7.86 8.86 -4.27
N ASP A 308 -8.04 8.36 -3.05
CA ASP A 308 -7.13 7.38 -2.46
C ASP A 308 -7.22 6.06 -3.24
N ILE A 309 -8.43 5.63 -3.63
CA ILE A 309 -8.65 4.47 -4.51
C ILE A 309 -7.92 4.63 -5.83
N GLU A 310 -8.07 5.77 -6.51
CA GLU A 310 -7.39 6.06 -7.78
C GLU A 310 -5.85 6.02 -7.62
N THR A 311 -5.35 6.58 -6.51
CA THR A 311 -3.91 6.59 -6.19
C THR A 311 -3.38 5.16 -5.98
N ILE A 312 -4.12 4.33 -5.25
CA ILE A 312 -3.77 2.93 -5.01
C ILE A 312 -3.82 2.13 -6.32
N GLN A 313 -4.84 2.33 -7.15
CA GLN A 313 -4.94 1.66 -8.46
C GLN A 313 -3.74 1.99 -9.35
N ASN A 314 -3.29 3.24 -9.39
CA ASN A 314 -2.10 3.65 -10.14
C ASN A 314 -0.82 2.99 -9.58
N HIS A 315 -0.68 2.88 -8.26
CA HIS A 315 0.44 2.16 -7.64
C HIS A 315 0.42 0.68 -8.00
N VAL A 316 -0.75 0.02 -7.95
CA VAL A 316 -0.90 -1.39 -8.33
C VAL A 316 -0.52 -1.61 -9.80
N ALA A 317 -0.94 -0.72 -10.70
CA ALA A 317 -0.58 -0.79 -12.11
C ALA A 317 0.95 -0.68 -12.30
N THR A 318 1.59 0.27 -11.62
CA THR A 318 3.05 0.45 -11.65
C THR A 318 3.79 -0.77 -11.13
N CYS A 319 3.39 -1.29 -9.97
CA CYS A 319 3.98 -2.50 -9.38
C CYS A 319 3.80 -3.72 -10.29
N SER A 320 2.63 -3.86 -10.94
CA SER A 320 2.41 -4.96 -11.88
C SER A 320 3.34 -4.85 -13.10
N GLY A 321 3.50 -3.64 -13.66
CA GLY A 321 4.43 -3.41 -14.77
C GLY A 321 5.88 -3.71 -14.41
N GLN A 322 6.32 -3.30 -13.22
CA GLN A 322 7.67 -3.63 -12.71
C GLN A 322 7.87 -5.13 -12.52
N ARG A 323 6.86 -5.84 -11.98
CA ARG A 323 6.90 -7.29 -11.82
C ARG A 323 7.03 -8.02 -13.17
N ASP A 324 6.32 -7.56 -14.20
CA ASP A 324 6.40 -8.17 -15.53
C ASP A 324 7.75 -7.90 -16.20
N GLU A 325 8.34 -6.73 -16.00
CA GLU A 325 9.72 -6.43 -16.40
C GLU A 325 10.74 -7.35 -15.71
N LEU A 326 10.65 -7.53 -14.39
CA LEU A 326 11.52 -8.43 -13.64
C LEU A 326 11.39 -9.88 -14.11
N ARG A 327 10.17 -10.35 -14.39
CA ARG A 327 9.93 -11.68 -14.97
C ARG A 327 10.59 -11.84 -16.33
N ARG A 328 10.52 -10.83 -17.20
CA ARG A 328 11.21 -10.85 -18.51
C ARG A 328 12.72 -10.91 -18.35
N ARG A 329 13.30 -10.13 -17.43
CA ARG A 329 14.75 -10.16 -17.13
C ARG A 329 15.18 -11.53 -16.59
N LEU A 330 14.44 -12.08 -15.63
CA LEU A 330 14.73 -13.40 -15.07
C LEU A 330 14.72 -14.48 -16.16
N LYS A 331 13.73 -14.45 -17.06
CA LYS A 331 13.67 -15.40 -18.18
C LYS A 331 14.87 -15.28 -19.11
N LYS A 332 15.28 -14.05 -19.44
CA LYS A 332 16.47 -13.79 -20.25
C LYS A 332 17.74 -14.35 -19.59
N GLU A 333 17.94 -14.10 -18.30
CA GLU A 333 19.07 -14.64 -17.53
C GLU A 333 19.06 -16.18 -17.48
N GLN A 334 17.89 -16.80 -17.34
CA GLN A 334 17.76 -18.26 -17.38
C GLN A 334 18.14 -18.83 -18.76
N ASP A 335 17.73 -18.18 -19.84
CA ASP A 335 18.07 -18.59 -21.20
C ASP A 335 19.56 -18.41 -21.49
N ASP A 336 20.16 -17.30 -21.04
CA ASP A 336 21.58 -17.04 -21.22
C ASP A 336 22.44 -17.99 -20.36
N LYS A 337 22.02 -18.30 -19.12
CA LYS A 337 22.61 -19.36 -18.30
C LYS A 337 22.53 -20.71 -18.98
N ARG A 338 21.39 -21.06 -19.60
CA ARG A 338 21.23 -22.33 -20.32
C ARG A 338 22.20 -22.41 -21.50
N LYS A 339 22.30 -21.35 -22.32
CA LYS A 339 23.27 -21.28 -23.42
C LYS A 339 24.71 -21.43 -22.95
N LEU A 340 25.09 -20.71 -21.89
CA LEU A 340 26.42 -20.79 -21.31
C LEU A 340 26.72 -22.19 -20.79
N SER A 341 25.78 -22.80 -20.07
CA SER A 341 25.91 -24.18 -19.58
C SER A 341 26.08 -25.17 -20.73
N SER A 342 25.28 -25.07 -21.79
CA SER A 342 25.45 -25.91 -22.98
C SER A 342 26.80 -25.69 -23.67
N SER A 343 27.27 -24.45 -23.76
CA SER A 343 28.59 -24.11 -24.33
C SER A 343 29.73 -24.70 -23.50
N MET A 344 29.67 -24.55 -22.17
CA MET A 344 30.66 -25.13 -21.25
C MET A 344 30.70 -26.65 -21.32
N THR A 345 29.55 -27.32 -21.34
CA THR A 345 29.47 -28.78 -21.48
C THR A 345 30.07 -29.25 -22.81
N ARG A 346 29.84 -28.49 -23.89
CA ARG A 346 30.45 -28.79 -25.19
C ARG A 346 31.97 -28.61 -25.15
N GLN A 347 32.47 -27.49 -24.63
CA GLN A 347 33.91 -27.27 -24.47
C GLN A 347 34.59 -28.34 -23.61
N ALA A 348 33.94 -28.75 -22.50
CA ALA A 348 34.43 -29.84 -21.67
C ALA A 348 34.51 -31.17 -22.45
N SER A 349 33.49 -31.45 -23.28
CA SER A 349 33.43 -32.67 -24.10
C SER A 349 34.49 -32.67 -25.21
N ASP A 350 34.69 -31.52 -25.87
CA ASP A 350 35.70 -31.31 -26.90
C ASP A 350 37.11 -31.47 -26.30
N TRP A 351 37.34 -30.88 -25.12
CA TRP A 351 38.61 -31.03 -24.39
C TRP A 351 38.90 -32.48 -24.00
N ILE A 352 37.91 -33.21 -23.48
CA ILE A 352 38.05 -34.65 -23.16
C ILE A 352 38.43 -35.43 -24.42
N THR A 353 37.75 -35.16 -25.53
CA THR A 353 38.00 -35.84 -26.81
C THR A 353 39.40 -35.55 -27.33
N GLN A 354 39.82 -34.28 -27.30
CA GLN A 354 41.16 -33.87 -27.71
C GLN A 354 42.24 -34.50 -26.84
N LYS A 355 42.04 -34.57 -25.52
CA LYS A 355 42.97 -35.24 -24.59
C LYS A 355 43.08 -36.75 -24.85
N LYS A 356 41.99 -37.43 -25.19
CA LYS A 356 42.03 -38.84 -25.59
C LYS A 356 42.82 -39.01 -26.88
N MET A 357 42.54 -38.20 -27.90
CA MET A 357 43.24 -38.27 -29.18
C MET A 357 44.76 -38.04 -29.05
N VAL A 358 45.18 -37.08 -28.22
CA VAL A 358 46.61 -36.85 -27.93
C VAL A 358 47.24 -38.06 -27.25
N LYS A 359 46.58 -38.67 -26.26
CA LYS A 359 47.07 -39.89 -25.61
C LYS A 359 47.20 -41.05 -26.59
N ASP A 360 46.24 -41.23 -27.49
CA ASP A 360 46.29 -42.28 -28.49
C ASP A 360 47.48 -42.08 -29.44
N ILE A 361 47.71 -40.84 -29.91
CA ILE A 361 48.87 -40.48 -30.74
C ILE A 361 50.18 -40.76 -30.00
N GLU A 362 50.30 -40.37 -28.73
CA GLU A 362 51.48 -40.66 -27.90
C GLU A 362 51.71 -42.17 -27.77
N HIS A 363 50.65 -42.95 -27.56
CA HIS A 363 50.71 -44.40 -27.46
C HIS A 363 51.20 -45.05 -28.76
N TYR A 364 50.62 -44.65 -29.91
CA TYR A 364 51.06 -45.15 -31.23
C TYR A 364 52.49 -44.72 -31.57
N SER A 365 52.89 -43.49 -31.22
CA SER A 365 54.26 -43.01 -31.42
C SER A 365 55.27 -43.81 -30.59
N LYS A 366 54.91 -44.17 -29.35
CA LYS A 366 55.75 -44.97 -28.47
C LYS A 366 55.90 -46.41 -28.98
N ALA A 367 54.80 -47.04 -29.38
CA ALA A 367 54.81 -48.37 -29.98
C ALA A 367 55.63 -48.42 -31.30
N GLY A 368 55.53 -47.39 -32.14
CA GLY A 368 56.33 -47.28 -33.36
C GLY A 368 57.84 -47.14 -33.12
N LYS A 369 58.24 -46.43 -32.06
CA LYS A 369 59.66 -46.32 -31.66
C LYS A 369 60.22 -47.65 -31.16
N GLU A 370 59.44 -48.40 -30.37
CA GLU A 370 59.85 -49.69 -29.84
C GLU A 370 60.04 -50.75 -30.94
N LEU A 371 59.18 -50.74 -31.97
CA LEU A 371 59.31 -51.58 -33.17
C LEU A 371 60.55 -51.24 -34.02
N CYS A 372 60.96 -49.97 -34.06
CA CYS A 372 62.11 -49.53 -34.86
C CYS A 372 63.46 -49.82 -34.19
N THR A 373 63.49 -50.01 -32.86
CA THR A 373 64.66 -50.46 -32.10
C THR A 373 64.88 -51.98 -32.09
N GLN A 374 63.94 -52.77 -32.62
CA GLN A 374 64.05 -54.24 -32.70
C GLN A 374 64.45 -54.76 -34.08
N GLN A 375 64.70 -53.88 -35.06
CA GLN A 375 65.39 -54.17 -36.32
C GLN A 375 66.82 -53.68 -36.24
#